data_AF-A0A941XPX3-F1
#
_entry.id   AF-A0A941XPX3-F1
#
_cell.length_a   1.000
_cell.length_b   1.000
_cell.length_c   1.000
_cell.angle_alpha   90.00
_cell.angle_beta   90.00
_cell.angle_gamma   90.00
#
_symmetry.space_group_name_H-M   'P 1'
#
loop_
_entity.id
_entity.type
_entity.pdbx_description
1 polymer ?
#
loop_
_entity_poly.entity_id
_entity_poly.type
_entity_poly.pdbx_seq_one_letter_code
_entity_poly.pdbx_strand_id
1 'polypeptide(L)'
;KKMNDEEFNTYLKNIMTKREYMLVVRKHVSSFIEKILRCLGHDFRHDVFKSVVYGEKPYITSEEEKWKSYYDSFMYLMSNRNSPFTTGLVKRFMYLILNKELDDSLILKITSKAFYLDNEFSIEALTRFYMESYECLNVLNNQECFIISFMLLNYFLVRHNIPCIRLLYMDFKRYEEAKEKYLKGNNKVLEDFFKEIILKSKLQTIKFNNELKPISLENIKNVFTIDKEKLIEKYHIKNIYLFGSFAKEIERLDSDIDLLVRFNEGNSYERKKEIMEYLNSNYTNVFKRFIDFGEISDEINDGFILENNKLIRII
;
A
#
# COMPACT_ATOMS: atom_id res chain seq x y z
N LYS A 1 6.27 -0.35 -22.46
CA LYS A 1 5.61 0.64 -23.34
C LYS A 1 4.91 1.64 -22.41
N LYS A 2 5.26 2.94 -22.47
CA LYS A 2 4.58 3.96 -21.64
C LYS A 2 3.20 4.17 -22.22
N MET A 3 2.17 4.01 -21.40
CA MET A 3 0.77 4.16 -21.81
C MET A 3 0.50 5.62 -22.18
N ASN A 4 -0.17 5.87 -23.29
CA ASN A 4 -0.47 7.25 -23.72
C ASN A 4 -1.68 7.83 -22.93
N ASP A 5 -1.93 9.14 -23.08
CA ASP A 5 -2.99 9.83 -22.32
C ASP A 5 -4.41 9.27 -22.63
N GLU A 6 -4.67 8.82 -23.85
CA GLU A 6 -5.97 8.25 -24.26
C GLU A 6 -6.19 6.85 -23.64
N GLU A 7 -5.17 6.00 -23.70
CA GLU A 7 -5.13 4.69 -23.05
C GLU A 7 -5.30 4.84 -21.53
N PHE A 8 -4.65 5.85 -20.92
CA PHE A 8 -4.81 6.17 -19.50
C PHE A 8 -6.22 6.60 -19.13
N ASN A 9 -6.80 7.52 -19.89
CA ASN A 9 -8.17 7.98 -19.63
C ASN A 9 -9.18 6.84 -19.77
N THR A 10 -8.95 5.92 -20.72
CA THR A 10 -9.76 4.70 -20.86
C THR A 10 -9.61 3.78 -19.66
N TYR A 11 -8.38 3.52 -19.20
CA TYR A 11 -8.10 2.75 -17.99
C TYR A 11 -8.77 3.36 -16.76
N LEU A 12 -8.62 4.67 -16.56
CA LEU A 12 -9.18 5.40 -15.43
C LEU A 12 -10.71 5.31 -15.42
N LYS A 13 -11.37 5.56 -16.57
CA LYS A 13 -12.83 5.45 -16.72
C LYS A 13 -13.31 4.04 -16.41
N ASN A 14 -12.58 3.02 -16.82
CA ASN A 14 -12.91 1.62 -16.51
C ASN A 14 -12.85 1.35 -15.00
N ILE A 15 -11.82 1.83 -14.31
CA ILE A 15 -11.72 1.68 -12.85
C ILE A 15 -12.85 2.40 -12.14
N MET A 16 -13.11 3.66 -12.52
CA MET A 16 -14.13 4.49 -11.90
C MET A 16 -15.55 3.89 -12.03
N THR A 17 -15.82 3.16 -13.14
CA THR A 17 -17.14 2.61 -13.47
C THR A 17 -17.41 1.21 -12.95
N LYS A 18 -16.43 0.30 -12.97
CA LYS A 18 -16.65 -1.13 -12.72
C LYS A 18 -17.07 -1.48 -11.28
N ARG A 19 -16.82 -0.60 -10.29
CA ARG A 19 -17.14 -0.80 -8.85
C ARG A 19 -16.77 -2.19 -8.31
N GLU A 20 -15.80 -2.87 -8.94
CA GLU A 20 -15.41 -4.24 -8.62
C GLU A 20 -14.26 -4.28 -7.60
N TYR A 21 -13.68 -3.13 -7.29
CA TYR A 21 -12.53 -2.99 -6.42
C TYR A 21 -12.93 -2.71 -4.98
N MET A 22 -12.24 -3.36 -4.05
CA MET A 22 -12.32 -3.07 -2.64
C MET A 22 -11.49 -1.81 -2.35
N LEU A 23 -12.18 -0.68 -2.23
CA LEU A 23 -11.54 0.64 -2.15
C LEU A 23 -10.90 0.91 -0.78
N VAL A 24 -11.51 0.39 0.28
CA VAL A 24 -11.03 0.59 1.66
C VAL A 24 -10.69 -0.78 2.25
N VAL A 25 -9.40 -1.08 2.34
CA VAL A 25 -8.88 -2.29 2.97
C VAL A 25 -7.95 -1.88 4.11
N ARG A 26 -8.19 -2.40 5.32
CA ARG A 26 -7.40 -2.06 6.52
C ARG A 26 -5.89 -2.21 6.29
N LYS A 27 -5.47 -3.29 5.61
CA LYS A 27 -4.05 -3.53 5.29
C LYS A 27 -3.46 -2.54 4.28
N HIS A 28 -4.27 -2.00 3.37
CA HIS A 28 -3.81 -0.97 2.44
C HIS A 28 -3.65 0.38 3.14
N VAL A 29 -4.58 0.72 4.05
CA VAL A 29 -4.48 1.93 4.88
C VAL A 29 -3.25 1.85 5.78
N SER A 30 -3.04 0.76 6.52
CA SER A 30 -1.84 0.62 7.36
C SER A 30 -0.55 0.61 6.53
N SER A 31 -0.54 -0.08 5.38
CA SER A 31 0.60 -0.06 4.47
C SER A 31 0.87 1.32 3.91
N PHE A 32 -0.15 2.14 3.63
CA PHE A 32 0.03 3.51 3.15
C PHE A 32 0.78 4.34 4.19
N ILE A 33 0.32 4.32 5.45
CA ILE A 33 0.95 5.06 6.55
C ILE A 33 2.38 4.56 6.79
N GLU A 34 2.57 3.24 6.88
CA GLU A 34 3.89 2.66 7.09
C GLU A 34 4.90 3.12 6.04
N LYS A 35 4.53 3.04 4.76
CA LYS A 35 5.48 3.34 3.67
C LYS A 35 5.83 4.82 3.63
N ILE A 36 4.87 5.71 3.91
CA ILE A 36 5.15 7.15 4.02
C ILE A 36 6.10 7.44 5.16
N LEU A 37 5.87 6.88 6.35
CA LEU A 37 6.76 7.11 7.49
C LEU A 37 8.18 6.62 7.19
N ARG A 38 8.32 5.44 6.56
CA ARG A 38 9.63 4.96 6.12
C ARG A 38 10.30 5.87 5.09
N CYS A 39 9.56 6.40 4.13
CA CYS A 39 10.08 7.39 3.18
C CYS A 39 10.54 8.69 3.86
N LEU A 40 9.90 9.05 4.97
CA LEU A 40 10.25 10.21 5.79
C LEU A 40 11.40 9.92 6.79
N GLY A 41 12.04 8.74 6.71
CA GLY A 41 13.20 8.37 7.51
C GLY A 41 12.87 7.74 8.88
N HIS A 42 11.61 7.43 9.15
CA HIS A 42 11.23 6.74 10.38
C HIS A 42 11.63 5.27 10.32
N ASP A 43 12.37 4.81 11.33
CA ASP A 43 12.73 3.41 11.49
C ASP A 43 11.96 2.78 12.66
N PHE A 44 11.24 1.70 12.35
CA PHE A 44 10.45 0.96 13.30
C PHE A 44 10.21 -0.47 12.81
N ARG A 45 9.99 -1.36 13.78
CA ARG A 45 9.65 -2.76 13.49
C ARG A 45 8.23 -2.84 12.93
N HIS A 46 8.11 -3.54 11.81
CA HIS A 46 6.85 -3.71 11.07
C HIS A 46 5.72 -4.32 11.92
N ASP A 47 6.05 -5.32 12.75
CA ASP A 47 5.09 -6.01 13.61
C ASP A 47 4.58 -5.11 14.75
N VAL A 48 5.47 -4.33 15.38
CA VAL A 48 5.08 -3.33 16.39
C VAL A 48 4.12 -2.31 15.78
N PHE A 49 4.50 -1.68 14.67
CA PHE A 49 3.65 -0.70 13.99
C PHE A 49 2.25 -1.24 13.70
N LYS A 50 2.16 -2.44 13.07
CA LYS A 50 0.88 -3.07 12.78
C LYS A 50 0.05 -3.32 14.03
N SER A 51 0.67 -3.85 15.09
CA SER A 51 -0.06 -4.14 16.34
C SER A 51 -0.63 -2.89 17.01
N VAL A 52 0.11 -1.76 16.95
CA VAL A 52 -0.35 -0.47 17.49
C VAL A 52 -1.50 0.08 16.65
N VAL A 53 -1.33 0.21 15.33
CA VAL A 53 -2.35 0.88 14.49
C VAL A 53 -3.67 0.09 14.45
N TYR A 54 -3.60 -1.25 14.52
CA TYR A 54 -4.79 -2.10 14.62
C TYR A 54 -5.39 -2.18 16.02
N GLY A 55 -4.75 -1.61 17.04
CA GLY A 55 -5.22 -1.67 18.42
C GLY A 55 -5.11 -3.07 19.04
N GLU A 56 -4.23 -3.92 18.51
CA GLU A 56 -3.90 -5.22 19.10
C GLU A 56 -3.03 -5.05 20.36
N LYS A 57 -2.29 -3.93 20.44
CA LYS A 57 -1.50 -3.51 21.60
C LYS A 57 -1.70 -2.02 21.88
N PRO A 58 -1.58 -1.57 23.14
CA PRO A 58 -1.51 -0.15 23.45
C PRO A 58 -0.24 0.47 22.85
N TYR A 59 -0.31 1.74 22.48
CA TYR A 59 0.89 2.54 22.26
C TYR A 59 1.52 2.92 23.60
N ILE A 60 2.85 2.98 23.63
CA ILE A 60 3.66 3.27 24.81
C ILE A 60 4.43 4.57 24.63
N THR A 61 4.81 4.90 23.38
CA THR A 61 5.55 6.12 23.05
C THR A 61 4.70 7.15 22.32
N SER A 62 5.13 8.42 22.35
CA SER A 62 4.49 9.49 21.57
C SER A 62 4.55 9.26 20.06
N GLU A 63 5.55 8.51 19.59
CA GLU A 63 5.69 8.17 18.17
C GLU A 63 4.67 7.08 17.77
N GLU A 64 4.49 6.06 18.61
CA GLU A 64 3.43 5.06 18.43
C GLU A 64 2.02 5.68 18.50
N GLU A 65 1.80 6.65 19.39
CA GLU A 65 0.58 7.43 19.43
C GLU A 65 0.35 8.17 18.11
N LYS A 66 1.38 8.82 17.55
CA LYS A 66 1.29 9.46 16.23
C LYS A 66 0.94 8.48 15.12
N TRP A 67 1.52 7.28 15.11
CA TRP A 67 1.15 6.25 14.12
C TRP A 67 -0.33 5.90 14.21
N LYS A 68 -0.85 5.77 15.43
CA LYS A 68 -2.27 5.52 15.68
C LYS A 68 -3.14 6.67 15.20
N SER A 69 -2.78 7.91 15.50
CA SER A 69 -3.47 9.12 15.03
C SER A 69 -3.48 9.23 13.50
N TYR A 70 -2.36 8.93 12.83
CA TYR A 70 -2.30 8.88 11.36
C TYR A 70 -3.20 7.80 10.77
N TYR A 71 -3.22 6.60 11.36
CA TYR A 71 -4.09 5.52 10.91
C TYR A 71 -5.57 5.86 11.12
N ASP A 72 -5.95 6.32 12.31
CA ASP A 72 -7.35 6.58 12.67
C ASP A 72 -7.93 7.77 11.90
N SER A 73 -7.15 8.84 11.73
CA SER A 73 -7.54 9.99 10.91
C SER A 73 -7.75 9.61 9.43
N PHE A 74 -6.88 8.78 8.86
CA PHE A 74 -7.06 8.32 7.49
C PHE A 74 -8.22 7.34 7.33
N MET A 75 -8.40 6.42 8.28
CA MET A 75 -9.59 5.57 8.36
C MET A 75 -10.87 6.40 8.46
N TYR A 76 -10.88 7.46 9.27
CA TYR A 76 -12.01 8.38 9.37
C TYR A 76 -12.36 8.99 8.00
N LEU A 77 -11.37 9.49 7.24
CA LEU A 77 -11.59 9.98 5.89
C LEU A 77 -12.16 8.89 4.97
N MET A 78 -11.55 7.70 4.95
CA MET A 78 -11.98 6.60 4.07
C MET A 78 -13.41 6.13 4.36
N SER A 79 -13.81 6.12 5.64
CA SER A 79 -15.16 5.78 6.08
C SER A 79 -16.18 6.84 5.68
N ASN A 80 -15.77 8.10 5.53
CA ASN A 80 -16.61 9.21 5.11
C ASN A 80 -16.53 9.54 3.61
N ARG A 81 -15.94 8.67 2.78
CA ARG A 81 -15.75 8.91 1.33
C ARG A 81 -17.02 9.23 0.55
N ASN A 82 -18.18 8.78 1.01
CA ASN A 82 -19.48 9.04 0.38
C ASN A 82 -20.16 10.30 0.93
N SER A 83 -19.68 10.86 2.04
CA SER A 83 -20.23 12.06 2.66
C SER A 83 -19.77 13.31 1.92
N PRO A 84 -20.52 14.42 1.95
CA PRO A 84 -20.06 15.69 1.38
C PRO A 84 -18.73 16.16 2.01
N PHE A 85 -17.79 16.66 1.19
CA PHE A 85 -16.50 17.15 1.65
C PHE A 85 -16.62 18.56 2.27
N THR A 86 -17.11 18.60 3.51
CA THR A 86 -17.44 19.82 4.24
C THR A 86 -16.33 20.26 5.18
N THR A 87 -16.37 21.52 5.61
CA THR A 87 -15.47 22.05 6.65
C THR A 87 -15.54 21.22 7.93
N GLY A 88 -16.73 20.79 8.36
CA GLY A 88 -16.91 19.94 9.54
C GLY A 88 -16.26 18.56 9.41
N LEU A 89 -16.26 17.96 8.21
CA LEU A 89 -15.54 16.71 7.95
C LEU A 89 -14.02 16.94 8.06
N VAL A 90 -13.50 17.99 7.42
CA VAL A 90 -12.06 18.29 7.43
C VAL A 90 -11.59 18.69 8.83
N LYS A 91 -12.37 19.47 9.59
CA LYS A 91 -12.05 19.82 11.00
C LYS A 91 -11.85 18.58 11.86
N ARG A 92 -12.78 17.61 11.81
CA ARG A 92 -12.66 16.35 12.56
C ARG A 92 -11.45 15.53 12.13
N PHE A 93 -11.20 15.44 10.83
CA PHE A 93 -10.00 14.79 10.30
C PHE A 93 -8.71 15.45 10.84
N MET A 94 -8.61 16.77 10.77
CA MET A 94 -7.44 17.54 11.23
C MET A 94 -7.26 17.45 12.76
N TYR A 95 -8.35 17.41 13.52
CA TYR A 95 -8.29 17.23 14.96
C TYR A 95 -7.76 15.83 15.33
N LEU A 96 -8.23 14.77 14.65
CA LEU A 96 -7.76 13.41 14.89
C LEU A 96 -6.25 13.23 14.65
N ILE A 97 -5.68 13.98 13.71
CA ILE A 97 -4.26 13.86 13.34
C ILE A 97 -3.35 14.80 14.15
N LEU A 98 -3.79 16.04 14.42
CA LEU A 98 -2.96 17.05 15.09
C LEU A 98 -3.25 17.20 16.59
N ASN A 99 -4.32 16.59 17.10
CA ASN A 99 -4.84 16.76 18.46
C ASN A 99 -5.06 18.23 18.85
N LYS A 100 -5.38 19.08 17.87
CA LYS A 100 -5.71 20.49 18.04
C LYS A 100 -6.57 20.98 16.88
N GLU A 101 -7.31 22.05 17.11
CA GLU A 101 -8.06 22.72 16.06
C GLU A 101 -7.12 23.54 15.17
N LEU A 102 -7.40 23.52 13.86
CA LEU A 102 -6.77 24.42 12.89
C LEU A 102 -7.67 25.62 12.63
N ASP A 103 -7.05 26.69 12.16
CA ASP A 103 -7.76 27.91 11.78
C ASP A 103 -8.86 27.66 10.75
N ASP A 104 -10.05 28.18 11.02
CA ASP A 104 -11.24 27.98 10.21
C ASP A 104 -11.08 28.49 8.77
N SER A 105 -10.29 29.56 8.57
CA SER A 105 -10.02 30.08 7.23
C SER A 105 -9.16 29.12 6.40
N LEU A 106 -8.21 28.43 7.04
CA LEU A 106 -7.39 27.39 6.40
C LEU A 106 -8.27 26.21 5.98
N ILE A 107 -9.14 25.74 6.87
CA ILE A 107 -10.07 24.65 6.56
C ILE A 107 -11.01 25.04 5.42
N LEU A 108 -11.56 26.26 5.45
CA LEU A 108 -12.42 26.78 4.39
C LEU A 108 -11.70 26.77 3.05
N LYS A 109 -10.45 27.25 2.98
CA LYS A 109 -9.63 27.25 1.75
C LYS A 109 -9.48 25.84 1.17
N ILE A 110 -9.09 24.85 1.99
CA ILE A 110 -8.95 23.45 1.54
C ILE A 110 -10.27 22.95 0.96
N THR A 111 -11.39 23.16 1.66
CA THR A 111 -12.69 22.68 1.18
C THR A 111 -13.17 23.40 -0.09
N SER A 112 -12.91 24.71 -0.23
CA SER A 112 -13.28 25.44 -1.44
C SER A 112 -12.50 24.99 -2.67
N LYS A 113 -11.22 24.63 -2.50
CA LYS A 113 -10.35 24.16 -3.57
C LYS A 113 -10.73 22.77 -4.09
N ALA A 114 -11.37 21.97 -3.24
CA ALA A 114 -11.87 20.65 -3.61
C ALA A 114 -13.13 20.67 -4.52
N PHE A 115 -13.79 21.83 -4.69
CA PHE A 115 -15.09 21.93 -5.38
C PHE A 115 -15.12 21.30 -6.77
N TYR A 116 -14.04 21.42 -7.54
CA TYR A 116 -13.97 20.89 -8.90
C TYR A 116 -13.85 19.36 -8.95
N LEU A 117 -13.33 18.73 -7.89
CA LEU A 117 -13.11 17.29 -7.87
C LEU A 117 -14.41 16.50 -7.86
N ASP A 118 -15.43 17.00 -7.16
CA ASP A 118 -16.73 16.33 -7.08
C ASP A 118 -17.52 16.41 -8.41
N ASN A 119 -17.22 17.38 -9.28
CA ASN A 119 -17.95 17.63 -10.52
C ASN A 119 -17.23 17.13 -11.78
N GLU A 120 -15.93 17.40 -11.89
CA GLU A 120 -15.10 17.11 -13.08
C GLU A 120 -13.78 16.46 -12.67
N PHE A 121 -13.87 15.24 -12.13
CA PHE A 121 -12.67 14.53 -11.68
C PHE A 121 -11.69 14.26 -12.82
N SER A 122 -10.46 14.75 -12.65
CA SER A 122 -9.30 14.43 -13.50
C SER A 122 -8.03 14.35 -12.65
N ILE A 123 -7.01 13.66 -13.15
CA ILE A 123 -5.71 13.60 -12.45
C ILE A 123 -5.04 14.98 -12.41
N GLU A 124 -5.28 15.82 -13.41
CA GLU A 124 -4.82 17.21 -13.41
C GLU A 124 -5.44 18.00 -12.25
N ALA A 125 -6.78 17.96 -12.12
CA ALA A 125 -7.50 18.64 -11.04
C ALA A 125 -7.07 18.11 -9.66
N LEU A 126 -6.88 16.80 -9.53
CA LEU A 126 -6.40 16.16 -8.31
C LEU A 126 -4.97 16.61 -7.95
N THR A 127 -4.08 16.69 -8.94
CA THR A 127 -2.69 17.15 -8.76
C THR A 127 -2.67 18.60 -8.29
N ARG A 128 -3.51 19.45 -8.89
CA ARG A 128 -3.68 20.84 -8.48
C ARG A 128 -4.16 20.92 -7.02
N PHE A 129 -5.27 20.24 -6.70
CA PHE A 129 -5.80 20.22 -5.34
C PHE A 129 -4.78 19.73 -4.30
N TYR A 130 -3.99 18.70 -4.64
CA TYR A 130 -2.91 18.22 -3.78
C TYR A 130 -1.88 19.32 -3.47
N MET A 131 -1.39 20.02 -4.49
CA MET A 131 -0.41 21.09 -4.31
C MET A 131 -0.99 22.29 -3.57
N GLU A 132 -2.23 22.66 -3.86
CA GLU A 132 -2.88 23.76 -3.15
C GLU A 132 -3.18 23.42 -1.68
N SER A 133 -3.50 22.15 -1.38
CA SER A 133 -3.65 21.67 0.00
C SER A 133 -2.31 21.70 0.73
N TYR A 134 -1.24 21.27 0.05
CA TYR A 134 0.13 21.34 0.57
C TYR A 134 0.51 22.78 0.91
N GLU A 135 0.26 23.73 0.00
CA GLU A 135 0.52 25.15 0.23
C GLU A 135 -0.28 25.71 1.40
N CYS A 136 -1.57 25.35 1.52
CA CYS A 136 -2.40 25.77 2.66
C CYS A 136 -1.85 25.24 3.99
N LEU A 137 -1.26 24.04 3.99
CA LEU A 137 -0.75 23.35 5.17
C LEU A 137 0.72 23.65 5.48
N ASN A 138 1.38 24.56 4.75
CA ASN A 138 2.77 24.96 5.02
C ASN A 138 2.98 25.65 6.38
N VAL A 139 1.90 25.98 7.10
CA VAL A 139 1.97 26.40 8.51
C VAL A 139 2.33 25.26 9.47
N LEU A 140 2.21 24.01 9.01
CA LEU A 140 2.61 22.80 9.73
C LEU A 140 4.07 22.44 9.39
N ASN A 141 4.61 21.44 10.09
CA ASN A 141 5.92 20.91 9.71
C ASN A 141 5.84 20.14 8.37
N ASN A 142 6.99 20.01 7.69
CA ASN A 142 7.06 19.39 6.36
C ASN A 142 6.50 17.97 6.31
N GLN A 143 6.68 17.18 7.37
CA GLN A 143 6.16 15.81 7.43
C GLN A 143 4.62 15.80 7.49
N GLU A 144 4.04 16.58 8.40
CA GLU A 144 2.59 16.72 8.54
C GLU A 144 1.95 17.29 7.27
N CYS A 145 2.55 18.34 6.69
CA CYS A 145 2.09 18.94 5.44
C CYS A 145 2.02 17.89 4.31
N PHE A 146 3.09 17.10 4.14
CA PHE A 146 3.11 16.02 3.15
C PHE A 146 2.08 14.92 3.44
N ILE A 147 2.08 14.36 4.65
CA ILE A 147 1.21 13.25 5.05
C ILE A 147 -0.26 13.62 4.86
N ILE A 148 -0.67 14.77 5.39
CA ILE A 148 -2.06 15.25 5.34
C ILE A 148 -2.49 15.50 3.89
N SER A 149 -1.68 16.20 3.11
CA SER A 149 -2.00 16.48 1.70
C SER A 149 -2.10 15.19 0.89
N PHE A 150 -1.25 14.20 1.17
CA PHE A 150 -1.27 12.93 0.46
C PHE A 150 -2.43 12.01 0.90
N MET A 151 -2.89 12.10 2.15
CA MET A 151 -4.15 11.50 2.61
C MET A 151 -5.35 12.12 1.89
N LEU A 152 -5.39 13.45 1.73
CA LEU A 152 -6.46 14.15 1.00
C LEU A 152 -6.48 13.77 -0.49
N LEU A 153 -5.32 13.63 -1.13
CA LEU A 153 -5.22 13.10 -2.50
C LEU A 153 -5.83 11.69 -2.59
N ASN A 154 -5.48 10.80 -1.66
CA ASN A 154 -6.03 9.44 -1.65
C ASN A 154 -7.53 9.39 -1.34
N TYR A 155 -8.02 10.29 -0.50
CA TYR A 155 -9.45 10.43 -0.23
C TYR A 155 -10.24 10.69 -1.51
N PHE A 156 -9.77 11.60 -2.37
CA PHE A 156 -10.43 11.85 -3.65
C PHE A 156 -10.27 10.72 -4.65
N LEU A 157 -9.12 10.05 -4.72
CA LEU A 157 -9.01 8.82 -5.53
C LEU A 157 -10.09 7.80 -5.15
N VAL A 158 -10.19 7.49 -3.85
CA VAL A 158 -11.14 6.50 -3.33
C VAL A 158 -12.59 6.93 -3.53
N ARG A 159 -12.91 8.21 -3.35
CA ARG A 159 -14.24 8.78 -3.61
C ARG A 159 -14.67 8.61 -5.07
N HIS A 160 -13.71 8.59 -5.99
CA HIS A 160 -13.93 8.33 -7.42
C HIS A 160 -13.69 6.87 -7.83
N ASN A 161 -13.77 5.91 -6.88
CA ASN A 161 -13.58 4.48 -7.10
C ASN A 161 -12.18 4.08 -7.61
N ILE A 162 -11.16 4.91 -7.41
CA ILE A 162 -9.77 4.58 -7.70
C ILE A 162 -9.11 4.12 -6.38
N PRO A 163 -8.55 2.91 -6.32
CA PRO A 163 -7.89 2.45 -5.09
C PRO A 163 -6.75 3.36 -4.63
N CYS A 164 -6.50 3.38 -3.32
CA CYS A 164 -5.41 4.16 -2.74
C CYS A 164 -4.07 3.84 -3.40
N ILE A 165 -3.31 4.90 -3.66
CA ILE A 165 -1.92 4.81 -4.07
C ILE A 165 -1.00 4.87 -2.85
N ARG A 166 0.18 4.27 -2.98
CA ARG A 166 1.24 4.33 -1.98
C ARG A 166 2.57 4.58 -2.66
N LEU A 167 3.48 5.28 -1.98
CA LEU A 167 4.83 5.51 -2.48
C LEU A 167 5.79 4.52 -1.84
N LEU A 168 6.60 3.84 -2.65
CA LEU A 168 7.78 3.14 -2.17
C LEU A 168 8.96 4.13 -2.10
N TYR A 169 10.05 3.74 -1.45
CA TYR A 169 11.24 4.60 -1.29
C TYR A 169 11.73 5.20 -2.62
N MET A 170 11.82 4.37 -3.68
CA MET A 170 12.22 4.83 -5.00
C MET A 170 11.19 5.75 -5.66
N ASP A 171 9.90 5.58 -5.36
CA ASP A 171 8.86 6.48 -5.87
C ASP A 171 8.89 7.82 -5.12
N PHE A 172 9.26 7.83 -3.84
CA PHE A 172 9.33 9.05 -3.04
C PHE A 172 10.39 10.02 -3.56
N LYS A 173 11.59 9.53 -3.87
CA LYS A 173 12.63 10.36 -4.51
C LYS A 173 12.14 10.99 -5.82
N ARG A 174 11.48 10.19 -6.66
CA ARG A 174 10.90 10.67 -7.93
C ARG A 174 9.77 11.67 -7.72
N TYR A 175 8.98 11.49 -6.67
CA TYR A 175 7.95 12.44 -6.25
C TYR A 175 8.57 13.79 -5.87
N GLU A 176 9.64 13.81 -5.08
CA GLU A 176 10.29 15.06 -4.67
C GLU A 176 10.80 15.83 -5.90
N GLU A 177 11.50 15.15 -6.81
CA GLU A 177 11.96 15.73 -8.08
C GLU A 177 10.79 16.26 -8.94
N ALA A 178 9.66 15.54 -8.97
CA ALA A 178 8.48 15.96 -9.71
C ALA A 178 7.80 17.18 -9.08
N LYS A 179 7.71 17.23 -7.74
CA LYS A 179 7.17 18.37 -6.98
C LYS A 179 8.03 19.62 -7.20
N GLU A 180 9.35 19.51 -7.15
CA GLU A 180 10.23 20.65 -7.42
C GLU A 180 10.05 21.23 -8.82
N LYS A 181 9.86 20.35 -9.83
CA LYS A 181 9.58 20.77 -11.20
C LYS A 181 8.20 21.42 -11.33
N TYR A 182 7.20 20.91 -10.61
CA TYR A 182 5.87 21.54 -10.53
C TYR A 182 5.97 22.97 -9.99
N LEU A 183 6.69 23.17 -8.89
CA LEU A 183 6.89 24.49 -8.28
C LEU A 183 7.65 25.48 -9.20
N LYS A 184 8.42 24.96 -10.16
CA LYS A 184 9.09 25.75 -11.23
C LYS A 184 8.18 26.02 -12.43
N GLY A 185 6.89 25.69 -12.35
CA GLY A 185 5.89 25.92 -13.39
C GLY A 185 5.67 24.77 -14.37
N ASN A 186 6.36 23.63 -14.20
CA ASN A 186 6.13 22.45 -15.05
C ASN A 186 5.15 21.47 -14.41
N ASN A 187 3.86 21.80 -14.52
CA ASN A 187 2.79 21.08 -13.84
C ASN A 187 2.64 19.62 -14.29
N LYS A 188 2.96 19.33 -15.56
CA LYS A 188 2.73 18.01 -16.17
C LYS A 188 3.60 16.90 -15.56
N VAL A 189 4.76 17.25 -14.99
CA VAL A 189 5.68 16.23 -14.42
C VAL A 189 5.08 15.54 -13.19
N LEU A 190 4.41 16.30 -12.31
CA LEU A 190 3.79 15.73 -11.12
C LEU A 190 2.49 14.99 -11.46
N GLU A 191 1.74 15.48 -12.45
CA GLU A 191 0.57 14.79 -12.99
C GLU A 191 0.96 13.42 -13.57
N ASP A 192 1.97 13.39 -14.45
CA ASP A 192 2.49 12.17 -15.06
C ASP A 192 3.01 11.20 -14.00
N PHE A 193 3.67 11.73 -12.95
CA PHE A 193 4.08 10.92 -11.80
C PHE A 193 2.87 10.23 -11.15
N PHE A 194 1.80 10.95 -10.82
CA PHE A 194 0.62 10.34 -10.21
C PHE A 194 -0.07 9.34 -11.13
N LYS A 195 -0.16 9.61 -12.44
CA LYS A 195 -0.66 8.62 -13.42
C LYS A 195 0.16 7.33 -13.36
N GLU A 196 1.49 7.42 -13.34
CA GLU A 196 2.36 6.26 -13.26
C GLU A 196 2.18 5.48 -11.95
N ILE A 197 2.03 6.16 -10.82
CA ILE A 197 1.78 5.49 -9.53
C ILE A 197 0.41 4.80 -9.51
N ILE A 198 -0.63 5.42 -10.07
CA ILE A 198 -1.97 4.81 -10.18
C ILE A 198 -1.91 3.51 -11.01
N LEU A 199 -1.13 3.49 -12.10
CA LEU A 199 -0.97 2.30 -12.94
C LEU A 199 -0.21 1.16 -12.24
N LYS A 200 0.73 1.50 -11.37
CA LYS A 200 1.50 0.52 -10.60
C LYS A 200 0.76 0.01 -9.36
N SER A 201 -0.33 0.67 -8.97
CA SER A 201 -1.00 0.38 -7.71
C SER A 201 -1.69 -0.99 -7.76
N LYS A 202 -1.47 -1.79 -6.71
CA LYS A 202 -2.11 -3.11 -6.59
C LYS A 202 -3.60 -2.92 -6.36
N LEU A 203 -4.43 -3.59 -7.15
CA LEU A 203 -5.88 -3.58 -7.03
C LEU A 203 -6.33 -4.86 -6.32
N GLN A 204 -7.28 -4.74 -5.38
CA GLN A 204 -7.95 -5.88 -4.77
C GLN A 204 -9.43 -5.82 -5.13
N THR A 205 -10.00 -6.93 -5.61
CA THR A 205 -11.42 -6.97 -5.97
C THR A 205 -12.31 -7.32 -4.77
N ILE A 206 -13.56 -6.88 -4.80
CA ILE A 206 -14.60 -7.28 -3.84
C ILE A 206 -14.78 -8.79 -3.87
N LYS A 207 -14.76 -9.39 -5.07
CA LYS A 207 -14.81 -10.85 -5.26
C LYS A 207 -13.69 -11.55 -4.50
N PHE A 208 -12.44 -11.11 -4.67
CA PHE A 208 -11.30 -11.69 -3.96
C PHE A 208 -11.46 -11.59 -2.44
N ASN A 209 -11.93 -10.43 -1.94
CA ASN A 209 -12.16 -10.23 -0.51
C ASN A 209 -13.24 -11.18 0.05
N ASN A 210 -14.30 -11.44 -0.72
CA ASN A 210 -15.38 -12.35 -0.31
C ASN A 210 -14.96 -13.83 -0.38
N GLU A 211 -13.90 -14.16 -1.13
CA GLU A 211 -13.35 -15.51 -1.23
C GLU A 211 -12.32 -15.84 -0.13
N LEU A 212 -11.97 -14.87 0.73
CA LEU A 212 -11.05 -15.09 1.86
C LEU A 212 -11.65 -16.10 2.85
N LYS A 213 -10.89 -17.17 3.15
CA LYS A 213 -11.26 -18.23 4.10
C LYS A 213 -10.14 -18.50 5.08
N PRO A 214 -10.40 -18.79 6.36
CA PRO A 214 -9.36 -19.19 7.31
C PRO A 214 -8.45 -20.28 6.73
N ILE A 215 -7.15 -20.13 6.89
CA ILE A 215 -6.14 -21.07 6.40
C ILE A 215 -5.11 -21.27 7.51
N SER A 216 -4.76 -22.52 7.79
CA SER A 216 -3.73 -22.85 8.79
C SER A 216 -2.36 -23.03 8.13
N LEU A 217 -1.31 -22.90 8.94
CA LEU A 217 0.06 -23.27 8.57
C LEU A 217 0.13 -24.68 7.97
N GLU A 218 -0.61 -25.62 8.53
CA GLU A 218 -0.64 -27.01 8.08
C GLU A 218 -1.29 -27.16 6.69
N ASN A 219 -2.33 -26.37 6.39
CA ASN A 219 -2.90 -26.35 5.04
C ASN A 219 -1.89 -25.84 4.00
N ILE A 220 -1.10 -24.82 4.36
CA ILE A 220 -0.04 -24.28 3.49
C ILE A 220 1.01 -25.36 3.22
N LYS A 221 1.52 -26.02 4.26
CA LYS A 221 2.51 -27.10 4.14
C LYS A 221 2.01 -28.25 3.26
N ASN A 222 0.76 -28.68 3.45
CA ASN A 222 0.19 -29.78 2.69
C ASN A 222 0.10 -29.49 1.19
N VAL A 223 -0.31 -28.28 0.79
CA VAL A 223 -0.36 -27.88 -0.64
C VAL A 223 1.03 -27.94 -1.29
N PHE A 224 2.06 -27.39 -0.63
CA PHE A 224 3.42 -27.44 -1.15
C PHE A 224 4.03 -28.86 -1.12
N THR A 225 3.60 -29.70 -0.19
CA THR A 225 4.00 -31.11 -0.15
C THR A 225 3.45 -31.89 -1.34
N ILE A 226 2.19 -31.64 -1.71
CA ILE A 226 1.56 -32.24 -2.90
C ILE A 226 2.30 -31.80 -4.19
N ASP A 227 2.68 -30.53 -4.27
CA ASP A 227 3.38 -29.98 -5.44
C ASP A 227 4.90 -30.21 -5.42
N LYS A 228 5.45 -30.89 -4.40
CA LYS A 228 6.90 -30.95 -4.13
C LYS A 228 7.72 -31.47 -5.30
N GLU A 229 7.31 -32.60 -5.89
CA GLU A 229 8.02 -33.19 -7.04
C GLU A 229 8.07 -32.22 -8.23
N LYS A 230 6.93 -31.62 -8.57
CA LYS A 230 6.84 -30.61 -9.64
C LYS A 230 7.74 -29.40 -9.35
N LEU A 231 7.77 -28.92 -8.11
CA LEU A 231 8.60 -27.77 -7.71
C LEU A 231 10.09 -28.07 -7.85
N ILE A 232 10.53 -29.25 -7.44
CA ILE A 232 11.93 -29.67 -7.51
C ILE A 232 12.34 -29.96 -8.96
N GLU A 233 11.59 -30.77 -9.68
CA GLU A 233 12.00 -31.28 -10.99
C GLU A 233 11.81 -30.26 -12.11
N LYS A 234 10.64 -29.61 -12.17
CA LYS A 234 10.30 -28.72 -13.29
C LYS A 234 10.82 -27.30 -13.09
N TYR A 235 10.78 -26.80 -11.85
CA TYR A 235 11.14 -25.43 -11.55
C TYR A 235 12.54 -25.32 -10.93
N HIS A 236 13.22 -26.44 -10.70
CA HIS A 236 14.54 -26.49 -10.07
C HIS A 236 14.58 -25.71 -8.75
N ILE A 237 13.53 -25.85 -7.93
CA ILE A 237 13.48 -25.25 -6.59
C ILE A 237 14.14 -26.21 -5.62
N LYS A 238 15.12 -25.72 -4.86
CA LYS A 238 15.81 -26.46 -3.81
C LYS A 238 14.97 -26.52 -2.55
N ASN A 239 14.63 -25.34 -2.01
CA ASN A 239 13.91 -25.20 -0.75
C ASN A 239 12.86 -24.09 -0.87
N ILE A 240 11.78 -24.23 -0.09
CA ILE A 240 10.81 -23.15 0.16
C ILE A 240 10.69 -22.96 1.67
N TYR A 241 10.78 -21.71 2.11
CA TYR A 241 10.63 -21.31 3.50
C TYR A 241 9.43 -20.40 3.65
N LEU A 242 8.58 -20.66 4.64
CA LEU A 242 7.53 -19.76 5.07
C LEU A 242 8.06 -18.79 6.12
N PHE A 243 7.66 -17.54 6.01
CA PHE A 243 7.95 -16.50 6.99
C PHE A 243 6.73 -15.61 7.23
N GLY A 244 6.93 -14.48 7.91
CA GLY A 244 5.86 -13.49 8.07
C GLY A 244 4.84 -13.88 9.12
N SER A 245 3.57 -13.55 8.92
CA SER A 245 2.54 -13.70 9.96
C SER A 245 2.19 -15.16 10.26
N PHE A 246 2.10 -16.00 9.22
CA PHE A 246 1.77 -17.42 9.37
C PHE A 246 2.85 -18.21 10.10
N ALA A 247 4.14 -17.90 9.84
CA ALA A 247 5.25 -18.54 10.55
C ALA A 247 5.35 -18.12 12.03
N LYS A 248 4.69 -17.01 12.41
CA LYS A 248 4.68 -16.43 13.76
C LYS A 248 3.38 -16.67 14.51
N GLU A 249 2.39 -17.34 13.90
CA GLU A 249 1.06 -17.58 14.48
C GLU A 249 0.32 -16.28 14.88
N ILE A 250 0.52 -15.22 14.09
CA ILE A 250 -0.15 -13.91 14.27
C ILE A 250 -0.90 -13.49 12.99
N GLU A 251 -1.21 -14.45 12.13
CA GLU A 251 -1.96 -14.22 10.91
C GLU A 251 -3.38 -13.70 11.17
N ARG A 252 -3.88 -12.91 10.23
CA ARG A 252 -5.27 -12.49 10.15
C ARG A 252 -5.92 -13.13 8.94
N LEU A 253 -7.25 -13.02 8.85
CA LEU A 253 -7.99 -13.50 7.69
C LEU A 253 -7.43 -12.91 6.39
N ASP A 254 -6.97 -11.67 6.36
CA ASP A 254 -6.46 -11.01 5.15
C ASP A 254 -4.93 -11.02 5.02
N SER A 255 -4.22 -11.76 5.89
CA SER A 255 -2.77 -11.91 5.84
C SER A 255 -2.32 -12.52 4.52
N ASP A 256 -1.24 -11.97 3.97
CA ASP A 256 -0.54 -12.52 2.82
C ASP A 256 0.31 -13.74 3.27
N ILE A 257 0.63 -14.65 2.35
CA ILE A 257 1.53 -15.78 2.61
C ILE A 257 2.91 -15.39 2.10
N ASP A 258 3.83 -15.16 3.04
CA ASP A 258 5.19 -14.72 2.75
C ASP A 258 6.12 -15.94 2.60
N LEU A 259 6.71 -16.12 1.42
CA LEU A 259 7.54 -17.26 1.06
C LEU A 259 8.90 -16.82 0.55
N LEU A 260 9.93 -17.55 0.95
CA LEU A 260 11.27 -17.43 0.39
C LEU A 260 11.62 -18.70 -0.37
N VAL A 261 12.10 -18.54 -1.60
CA VAL A 261 12.46 -19.62 -2.50
C VAL A 261 13.96 -19.63 -2.72
N ARG A 262 14.55 -20.81 -2.63
CA ARG A 262 15.92 -21.08 -3.07
C ARG A 262 15.87 -21.95 -4.31
N PHE A 263 16.44 -21.47 -5.40
CA PHE A 263 16.60 -22.26 -6.62
C PHE A 263 17.86 -23.13 -6.54
N ASN A 264 17.89 -24.22 -7.28
CA ASN A 264 19.14 -24.90 -7.63
C ASN A 264 19.87 -24.08 -8.72
N GLU A 265 21.16 -24.34 -8.88
CA GLU A 265 21.93 -23.82 -10.02
C GLU A 265 21.28 -24.28 -11.34
N GLY A 266 21.21 -23.38 -12.33
CA GLY A 266 20.75 -23.70 -13.68
C GLY A 266 19.63 -22.81 -14.24
N ASN A 267 18.85 -22.13 -13.40
CA ASN A 267 17.89 -21.14 -13.89
C ASN A 267 18.56 -19.77 -14.11
N SER A 268 18.35 -19.15 -15.28
CA SER A 268 18.72 -17.74 -15.50
C SER A 268 17.86 -16.80 -14.65
N TYR A 269 18.29 -15.56 -14.49
CA TYR A 269 17.53 -14.55 -13.74
C TYR A 269 16.11 -14.33 -14.33
N GLU A 270 16.00 -14.23 -15.66
CA GLU A 270 14.72 -14.08 -16.35
C GLU A 270 13.82 -15.29 -16.08
N ARG A 271 14.40 -16.50 -16.13
CA ARG A 271 13.65 -17.73 -15.88
C ARG A 271 13.15 -17.81 -14.45
N LYS A 272 13.97 -17.45 -13.46
CA LYS A 272 13.56 -17.39 -12.05
C LYS A 272 12.39 -16.42 -11.87
N LYS A 273 12.45 -15.25 -12.51
CA LYS A 273 11.36 -14.25 -12.47
C LYS A 273 10.05 -14.80 -13.06
N GLU A 274 10.10 -15.43 -14.23
CA GLU A 274 8.92 -16.08 -14.84
C GLU A 274 8.31 -17.15 -13.93
N ILE A 275 9.16 -17.97 -13.31
CA ILE A 275 8.71 -19.01 -12.38
C ILE A 275 8.01 -18.37 -11.18
N MET A 276 8.64 -17.36 -10.56
CA MET A 276 8.07 -16.67 -9.41
C MET A 276 6.73 -16.00 -9.73
N GLU A 277 6.60 -15.36 -10.90
CA GLU A 277 5.34 -14.77 -11.37
C GLU A 277 4.25 -15.85 -11.58
N TYR A 278 4.62 -16.98 -12.18
CA TYR A 278 3.70 -18.10 -12.37
C TYR A 278 3.24 -18.70 -11.03
N LEU A 279 4.18 -18.99 -10.12
CA LEU A 279 3.86 -19.56 -8.81
C LEU A 279 3.03 -18.59 -7.97
N ASN A 280 3.33 -17.29 -8.02
CA ASN A 280 2.54 -16.25 -7.36
C ASN A 280 1.08 -16.31 -7.81
N SER A 281 0.84 -16.31 -9.12
CA SER A 281 -0.51 -16.39 -9.69
C SER A 281 -1.22 -17.70 -9.34
N ASN A 282 -0.53 -18.83 -9.49
CA ASN A 282 -1.09 -20.15 -9.20
C ASN A 282 -1.51 -20.29 -7.74
N TYR A 283 -0.59 -20.03 -6.80
CA TYR A 283 -0.85 -20.19 -5.38
C TYR A 283 -1.77 -19.11 -4.82
N THR A 284 -1.81 -17.91 -5.43
CA THR A 284 -2.82 -16.90 -5.08
C THR A 284 -4.23 -17.44 -5.30
N ASN A 285 -4.43 -18.17 -6.40
CA ASN A 285 -5.72 -18.79 -6.71
C ASN A 285 -6.03 -20.00 -5.82
N VAL A 286 -5.03 -20.83 -5.51
CA VAL A 286 -5.20 -22.00 -4.64
C VAL A 286 -5.57 -21.60 -3.21
N PHE A 287 -4.80 -20.68 -2.62
CA PHE A 287 -4.99 -20.28 -1.23
C PHE A 287 -6.05 -19.19 -1.05
N LYS A 288 -6.47 -18.53 -2.14
CA LYS A 288 -7.28 -17.31 -2.08
C LYS A 288 -6.63 -16.29 -1.14
N ARG A 289 -5.32 -16.10 -1.30
CA ARG A 289 -4.45 -15.19 -0.54
C ARG A 289 -3.39 -14.63 -1.45
N PHE A 290 -2.97 -13.38 -1.24
CA PHE A 290 -1.78 -12.92 -1.95
C PHE A 290 -0.58 -13.69 -1.43
N ILE A 291 0.29 -14.07 -2.35
CA ILE A 291 1.56 -14.70 -2.06
C ILE A 291 2.64 -13.65 -2.30
N ASP A 292 3.58 -13.49 -1.36
CA ASP A 292 4.77 -12.70 -1.58
C ASP A 292 5.98 -13.61 -1.64
N PHE A 293 6.61 -13.66 -2.80
CA PHE A 293 7.68 -14.59 -3.12
C PHE A 293 9.00 -13.80 -3.17
N GLY A 294 9.89 -14.06 -2.22
CA GLY A 294 11.27 -13.58 -2.23
C GLY A 294 12.25 -14.68 -2.64
N GLU A 295 13.42 -14.30 -3.14
CA GLU A 295 14.52 -15.23 -3.43
C GLU A 295 15.58 -15.14 -2.32
N ILE A 296 16.10 -16.29 -1.88
CA ILE A 296 17.28 -16.38 -1.01
C ILE A 296 18.50 -16.68 -1.89
N SER A 297 19.55 -15.86 -1.77
CA SER A 297 20.81 -16.12 -2.47
C SER A 297 21.49 -17.39 -1.96
N ASP A 298 22.33 -18.00 -2.80
CA ASP A 298 23.05 -19.22 -2.46
C ASP A 298 24.08 -19.03 -1.33
N GLU A 299 24.49 -17.78 -1.09
CA GLU A 299 25.48 -17.40 -0.09
C GLU A 299 24.99 -17.50 1.37
N ILE A 300 23.67 -17.58 1.60
CA ILE A 300 23.10 -17.64 2.95
C ILE A 300 22.95 -19.10 3.39
N ASN A 301 23.71 -19.59 4.37
CA ASN A 301 23.57 -20.99 4.81
C ASN A 301 22.18 -21.25 5.46
N ASP A 302 21.61 -22.43 5.26
CA ASP A 302 20.34 -22.87 5.86
C ASP A 302 20.38 -22.77 7.40
N GLY A 303 21.54 -22.97 8.02
CA GLY A 303 21.74 -22.75 9.46
C GLY A 303 21.50 -21.31 9.91
N PHE A 304 22.02 -20.32 9.19
CA PHE A 304 21.84 -18.89 9.49
C PHE A 304 20.37 -18.43 9.33
N ILE A 305 19.65 -19.08 8.40
CA ILE A 305 18.23 -18.87 8.12
C ILE A 305 17.40 -19.41 9.29
N LEU A 306 17.70 -20.62 9.75
CA LEU A 306 16.97 -21.28 10.85
C LEU A 306 17.27 -20.66 12.23
N GLU A 307 18.49 -20.18 12.47
CA GLU A 307 18.88 -19.48 13.70
C GLU A 307 18.13 -18.14 13.88
N ASN A 308 17.59 -17.57 12.80
CA ASN A 308 16.72 -16.39 12.84
C ASN A 308 15.25 -16.71 13.17
N ASN A 309 14.97 -17.72 14.02
CA ASN A 309 13.72 -17.99 14.81
C ASN A 309 12.33 -17.76 14.18
N LYS A 310 12.19 -17.52 12.87
CA LYS A 310 10.95 -17.05 12.22
C LYS A 310 10.75 -17.64 10.82
N LEU A 311 11.56 -18.62 10.43
CA LEU A 311 11.53 -19.27 9.13
C LEU A 311 11.18 -20.75 9.29
N ILE A 312 10.13 -21.18 8.62
CA ILE A 312 9.67 -22.57 8.65
C ILE A 312 9.95 -23.18 7.29
N ARG A 313 10.84 -24.17 7.23
CA ARG A 313 11.08 -24.92 5.99
C ARG A 313 9.86 -25.75 5.61
N ILE A 314 9.40 -25.64 4.37
CA ILE A 314 8.27 -26.41 3.81
C ILE A 314 8.76 -27.52 2.87
N ILE A 315 9.74 -27.20 2.00
CA ILE A 315 10.33 -28.13 1.02
C ILE A 315 11.82 -28.34 1.30
#